data_AF-A0A8D8XAX4-F1
#
_entry.id   AF-A0A8D8XAX4-F1
#
_cell.length_a   1.000
_cell.length_b   1.000
_cell.length_c   1.000
_cell.angle_alpha   90.00
_cell.angle_beta   90.00
_cell.angle_gamma   90.00
#
_symmetry.space_group_name_H-M   'P 1'
#
loop_
_entity.id
_entity.type
_entity.pdbx_description
1 polymer ?
#
loop_
_entity_poly.entity_id
_entity_poly.type
_entity_poly.pdbx_seq_one_letter_code
_entity_poly.pdbx_strand_id
1 'polypeptide(L)'
;MNYEDNLGMKGTPLDFVKTEESADETITDNHKVDVKNNNEEKVVKPNIIQGQGNDRVDTGKNGCVSTPTTRSLKEIPLSYVEAIQQLNTLQSNTKAMNESKHDINNPVRAKQKQVDQVLHYLGLVGVTLDDIKKLNVIHISGTKGKGSTCAYCESILRSHGFSTGFFSSPHLIEVRERIKLNGQPISYEKFTSYFWTVYNALYANRSHPDDMPAYFKFLTVMSFYVFVKEKPDVCIVEVGIGGLYDNTNIVPNTAVVGITSLGYDHTQVLGNTIEQIAVQKAGIMKPDCIAITSGLHSVDTTRCKQILLNTSNTINCVLLEAPASLFNYNWKQQPLEQDWNNTIKSVNISLAIQLAFLWMFKMNKSGTLSGQVNQMIDKLLATQHRHSLPLGPGFEIDSKTYRGIKQCVWPGRVQVVYKNKLKYFLDGAHTIDSLEICSHWFQNKSQAEAGFEPHSIQRILVFNVTGERDPAILLPPLLKRNQFDYILITPNVLTNQMSPDTQYGGNLVRSTAQSKKTDVRTEHVISNNNASQSNDISKGSLDFSNSIQPVQSIPKCLNSADSHTPSSSQHDKVIKLAAIARSLCSPESNVLTFTNVMDTYNFRHQLDPSKEYHILVTGSLHLVGAFLNVLSNYD
;
A
#
# COMPACT_ATOMS: atom_id res chain seq x y z
N MET A 1 -44.42 -3.74 23.78
CA MET A 1 -44.81 -2.84 24.89
C MET A 1 -44.74 -1.43 24.33
N ASN A 2 -45.89 -0.76 24.34
CA ASN A 2 -46.17 0.55 23.76
C ASN A 2 -45.28 1.66 24.35
N TYR A 3 -44.97 2.69 23.57
CA TYR A 3 -45.22 4.08 23.95
C TYR A 3 -45.20 4.96 22.69
N GLU A 4 -46.37 5.53 22.39
CA GLU A 4 -46.61 6.62 21.45
C GLU A 4 -46.23 7.98 22.08
N ASP A 5 -46.12 8.97 21.19
CA ASP A 5 -46.36 10.42 21.37
C ASP A 5 -45.42 11.26 22.24
N ASN A 6 -44.70 12.17 21.57
CA ASN A 6 -44.96 13.61 21.66
C ASN A 6 -43.97 14.38 20.77
N LEU A 7 -44.49 15.22 19.87
CA LEU A 7 -44.06 16.62 19.67
C LEU A 7 -44.92 17.24 18.57
N GLY A 8 -45.87 18.07 19.00
CA GLY A 8 -46.66 18.92 18.13
C GLY A 8 -46.00 20.25 17.82
N MET A 9 -46.66 20.94 16.90
CA MET A 9 -46.75 22.40 16.67
C MET A 9 -46.07 22.96 15.40
N LYS A 10 -46.98 23.27 14.46
CA LYS A 10 -47.12 24.52 13.67
C LYS A 10 -46.45 24.59 12.28
N GLY A 11 -47.27 24.31 11.25
CA GLY A 11 -47.30 25.08 10.00
C GLY A 11 -47.93 26.47 10.26
N THR A 12 -47.93 27.48 9.39
CA THR A 12 -47.75 27.73 7.93
C THR A 12 -47.54 29.28 7.81
N PRO A 13 -47.45 29.97 6.63
CA PRO A 13 -47.56 29.52 5.23
C PRO A 13 -46.48 30.04 4.26
N LEU A 14 -46.52 29.42 3.08
CA LEU A 14 -45.97 29.85 1.80
C LEU A 14 -46.68 31.12 1.29
N ASP A 15 -45.90 32.07 0.79
CA ASP A 15 -46.31 33.03 -0.24
C ASP A 15 -45.41 32.78 -1.46
N PHE A 16 -46.01 32.66 -2.66
CA PHE A 16 -45.59 33.32 -3.91
C PHE A 16 -46.41 32.78 -5.10
N VAL A 17 -47.40 33.59 -5.47
CA VAL A 17 -47.76 34.06 -6.83
C VAL A 17 -47.96 33.03 -7.96
N LYS A 18 -49.22 32.95 -8.40
CA LYS A 18 -49.69 32.53 -9.72
C LYS A 18 -49.32 33.57 -10.80
N THR A 19 -48.90 33.12 -11.97
CA THR A 19 -49.22 33.66 -13.32
C THR A 19 -48.92 32.53 -14.31
N GLU A 20 -49.93 31.84 -14.84
CA GLU A 20 -50.71 32.11 -16.06
C GLU A 20 -50.05 31.66 -17.37
N GLU A 21 -50.85 30.88 -18.11
CA GLU A 21 -50.60 30.21 -19.38
C GLU A 21 -50.64 31.14 -20.59
N SER A 22 -49.92 30.76 -21.65
CA SER A 22 -50.33 30.82 -23.07
C SER A 22 -49.30 29.97 -23.86
N ALA A 23 -49.65 28.90 -24.57
CA ALA A 23 -50.36 28.83 -25.87
C ALA A 23 -49.70 29.78 -26.90
N ASP A 24 -49.28 29.41 -28.11
CA ASP A 24 -49.57 28.27 -28.98
C ASP A 24 -48.57 28.34 -30.18
N GLU A 25 -48.72 27.42 -31.14
CA GLU A 25 -48.28 27.47 -32.55
C GLU A 25 -46.98 26.77 -33.02
N THR A 26 -47.27 25.61 -33.63
CA THR A 26 -46.67 24.89 -34.77
C THR A 26 -46.27 25.72 -36.00
N ILE A 27 -45.33 25.19 -36.82
CA ILE A 27 -45.20 25.19 -38.32
C ILE A 27 -43.72 24.81 -38.64
N THR A 28 -43.40 23.58 -39.06
CA THR A 28 -43.31 22.99 -40.43
C THR A 28 -42.19 23.51 -41.36
N ASP A 29 -41.51 22.53 -41.96
CA ASP A 29 -40.84 22.46 -43.28
C ASP A 29 -39.33 22.75 -43.49
N ASN A 30 -38.61 21.63 -43.72
CA ASN A 30 -37.97 21.19 -44.97
C ASN A 30 -37.36 22.22 -45.97
N HIS A 31 -36.06 22.04 -46.25
CA HIS A 31 -35.42 21.93 -47.60
C HIS A 31 -33.89 21.81 -47.40
N LYS A 32 -33.20 20.70 -47.72
CA LYS A 32 -32.65 20.26 -49.04
C LYS A 32 -32.09 21.39 -49.93
N VAL A 33 -30.78 21.36 -50.22
CA VAL A 33 -30.15 21.12 -51.55
C VAL A 33 -28.65 21.49 -51.58
N ASP A 34 -27.86 20.48 -51.93
CA ASP A 34 -26.68 20.35 -52.82
C ASP A 34 -25.34 21.13 -52.76
N VAL A 35 -24.28 20.31 -52.59
CA VAL A 35 -23.13 20.03 -53.49
C VAL A 35 -22.29 21.19 -54.05
N LYS A 36 -20.98 21.16 -53.74
CA LYS A 36 -19.90 21.17 -54.76
C LYS A 36 -18.57 20.60 -54.23
N ASN A 37 -18.00 19.72 -55.06
CA ASN A 37 -16.72 19.01 -54.96
C ASN A 37 -15.49 19.92 -55.02
N ASN A 38 -14.36 19.45 -54.47
CA ASN A 38 -13.15 19.11 -55.26
C ASN A 38 -12.00 18.53 -54.40
N ASN A 39 -11.50 17.35 -54.84
CA ASN A 39 -10.11 16.88 -54.96
C ASN A 39 -9.14 17.01 -53.75
N GLU A 40 -8.28 16.04 -53.39
CA GLU A 40 -7.58 15.00 -54.16
C GLU A 40 -6.91 14.00 -53.18
N GLU A 41 -6.88 12.72 -53.54
CA GLU A 41 -6.17 11.64 -52.83
C GLU A 41 -4.65 11.68 -53.08
N LYS A 42 -3.84 11.44 -52.04
CA LYS A 42 -2.49 10.84 -52.21
C LYS A 42 -2.22 9.80 -51.12
N VAL A 43 -2.24 8.54 -51.58
CA VAL A 43 -1.78 7.33 -50.88
C VAL A 43 -0.26 7.22 -51.02
N VAL A 44 0.48 7.08 -49.91
CA VAL A 44 1.89 6.60 -49.93
C VAL A 44 2.19 5.75 -48.69
N LYS A 45 2.55 4.48 -48.92
CA LYS A 45 3.41 3.59 -48.12
C LYS A 45 4.07 2.60 -49.11
N PRO A 46 5.13 1.85 -48.76
CA PRO A 46 6.32 2.16 -47.96
C PRO A 46 7.62 1.79 -48.73
N ASN A 47 8.79 2.29 -48.31
CA ASN A 47 10.08 1.81 -48.83
C ASN A 47 10.86 1.01 -47.78
N ILE A 48 11.04 -0.27 -48.09
CA ILE A 48 12.02 -1.21 -47.54
C ILE A 48 13.22 -1.16 -48.48
N ILE A 49 14.44 -0.99 -47.96
CA ILE A 49 15.68 -1.33 -48.70
C ILE A 49 16.63 -2.05 -47.73
N GLN A 50 16.93 -3.31 -48.08
CA GLN A 50 18.05 -4.11 -47.60
C GLN A 50 19.35 -3.67 -48.28
N GLY A 51 20.48 -3.79 -47.59
CA GLY A 51 21.81 -3.70 -48.18
C GLY A 51 22.85 -4.43 -47.32
N GLN A 52 23.37 -5.53 -47.85
CA GLN A 52 24.37 -6.45 -47.31
C GLN A 52 25.81 -5.90 -47.39
N GLY A 53 26.74 -6.48 -46.62
CA GLY A 53 28.07 -6.85 -47.17
C GLY A 53 29.35 -6.34 -46.48
N ASN A 54 29.82 -7.16 -45.54
CA ASN A 54 31.18 -7.71 -45.36
C ASN A 54 32.45 -6.88 -44.99
N ASP A 55 33.03 -7.38 -43.89
CA ASP A 55 34.42 -7.82 -43.66
C ASP A 55 35.56 -6.82 -43.54
N ARG A 56 36.12 -6.76 -42.31
CA ARG A 56 37.55 -6.96 -42.07
C ARG A 56 37.79 -7.67 -40.73
N VAL A 57 38.41 -8.83 -40.85
CA VAL A 57 38.96 -9.67 -39.78
C VAL A 57 40.25 -9.05 -39.27
N ASP A 58 40.43 -8.98 -37.94
CA ASP A 58 41.75 -8.93 -37.33
C ASP A 58 41.83 -9.93 -36.18
N THR A 59 42.90 -10.70 -36.18
CA THR A 59 43.11 -11.91 -35.38
C THR A 59 44.09 -11.64 -34.24
N GLY A 60 43.69 -12.00 -33.02
CA GLY A 60 44.59 -12.53 -32.00
C GLY A 60 44.93 -11.62 -30.82
N LYS A 61 44.44 -12.00 -29.62
CA LYS A 61 45.27 -12.56 -28.55
C LYS A 61 44.41 -12.89 -27.31
N ASN A 62 44.53 -14.14 -26.87
CA ASN A 62 44.00 -14.64 -25.61
C ASN A 62 44.61 -13.91 -24.41
N GLY A 63 43.79 -13.54 -23.43
CA GLY A 63 44.24 -13.02 -22.14
C GLY A 63 43.08 -12.92 -21.14
N CYS A 64 42.96 -13.95 -20.31
CA CYS A 64 42.30 -13.99 -19.00
C CYS A 64 40.88 -13.38 -18.90
N VAL A 65 39.86 -14.24 -18.99
CA VAL A 65 38.51 -13.93 -18.50
C VAL A 65 38.60 -13.73 -16.98
N SER A 66 38.58 -12.48 -16.54
CA SER A 66 38.29 -12.16 -15.14
C SER A 66 36.90 -12.69 -14.81
N THR A 67 36.84 -13.55 -13.81
CA THR A 67 35.62 -13.98 -13.11
C THR A 67 34.64 -12.83 -12.94
N PRO A 68 33.31 -13.05 -13.10
CA PRO A 68 32.34 -12.01 -12.84
C PRO A 68 32.43 -11.63 -11.36
N THR A 69 32.95 -10.44 -11.09
CA THR A 69 32.87 -9.80 -9.78
C THR A 69 31.41 -9.76 -9.36
N THR A 70 31.12 -10.37 -8.22
CA THR A 70 29.89 -10.28 -7.45
C THR A 70 29.39 -8.83 -7.49
N ARG A 71 28.22 -8.61 -8.08
CA ARG A 71 27.58 -7.29 -8.10
C ARG A 71 27.41 -6.87 -6.64
N SER A 72 28.13 -5.83 -6.19
CA SER A 72 28.04 -5.42 -4.79
C SER A 72 26.59 -5.03 -4.51
N LEU A 73 26.01 -5.61 -3.46
CA LEU A 73 24.81 -5.05 -2.83
C LEU A 73 25.13 -3.56 -2.60
N LYS A 74 24.26 -2.64 -3.03
CA LYS A 74 24.44 -1.24 -2.65
C LYS A 74 24.45 -1.20 -1.12
N GLU A 75 25.59 -0.88 -0.53
CA GLU A 75 25.69 -0.77 0.91
C GLU A 75 24.70 0.30 1.38
N ILE A 76 23.80 -0.10 2.26
CA ILE A 76 22.85 0.81 2.88
C ILE A 76 23.65 1.73 3.82
N PRO A 77 23.57 3.07 3.68
CA PRO A 77 24.36 3.98 4.52
C PRO A 77 24.05 3.80 6.01
N LEU A 78 25.08 3.78 6.87
CA LEU A 78 24.88 3.66 8.33
C LEU A 78 23.95 4.75 8.88
N SER A 79 24.05 5.98 8.36
CA SER A 79 23.21 7.11 8.78
C SER A 79 21.72 6.89 8.49
N TYR A 80 21.40 6.17 7.42
CA TYR A 80 20.03 5.74 7.15
C TYR A 80 19.60 4.67 8.15
N VAL A 81 20.46 3.68 8.43
CA VAL A 81 20.18 2.63 9.42
C VAL A 81 19.88 3.25 10.79
N GLU A 82 20.67 4.23 11.24
CA GLU A 82 20.47 4.97 12.48
C GLU A 82 19.13 5.73 12.48
N ALA A 83 18.80 6.41 11.38
CA ALA A 83 17.52 7.10 11.24
C ALA A 83 16.33 6.13 11.35
N ILE A 84 16.42 4.95 10.73
CA ILE A 84 15.38 3.93 10.81
C ILE A 84 15.28 3.32 12.22
N GLN A 85 16.40 3.05 12.88
CA GLN A 85 16.42 2.60 14.27
C GLN A 85 15.72 3.61 15.18
N GLN A 86 16.03 4.90 15.02
CA GLN A 86 15.42 5.97 15.80
C GLN A 86 13.93 6.16 15.45
N LEU A 87 13.54 6.03 14.18
CA LEU A 87 12.13 6.04 13.77
C LEU A 87 11.36 4.88 14.41
N ASN A 88 11.96 3.70 14.48
CA ASN A 88 11.32 2.52 15.05
C ASN A 88 11.08 2.64 16.56
N THR A 89 11.80 3.50 17.29
CA THR A 89 11.47 3.79 18.70
C THR A 89 10.13 4.53 18.84
N LEU A 90 9.61 5.13 17.76
CA LEU A 90 8.29 5.78 17.72
C LEU A 90 7.16 4.78 17.45
N GLN A 91 7.47 3.49 17.22
CA GLN A 91 6.45 2.44 17.19
C GLN A 91 5.85 2.34 18.59
N SER A 92 4.55 2.56 18.68
CA SER A 92 3.83 2.63 19.95
C SER A 92 4.02 1.37 20.79
N ASN A 93 4.84 1.42 21.85
CA ASN A 93 4.87 0.40 22.89
C ASN A 93 3.59 0.49 23.71
N THR A 94 2.48 -0.15 23.31
CA THR A 94 1.25 -0.47 24.11
C THR A 94 0.50 0.68 24.84
N LYS A 95 1.16 1.76 25.25
CA LYS A 95 0.70 2.96 25.95
C LYS A 95 -0.09 3.91 25.05
N ALA A 96 0.31 4.14 23.80
CA ALA A 96 -0.49 4.99 22.89
C ALA A 96 -1.88 4.39 22.58
N MET A 97 -2.01 3.05 22.63
CA MET A 97 -3.32 2.38 22.55
C MET A 97 -4.11 2.44 23.86
N ASN A 98 -3.45 2.70 24.99
CA ASN A 98 -4.10 2.90 26.29
C ASN A 98 -4.46 4.38 26.53
N GLU A 99 -3.76 5.35 25.95
CA GLU A 99 -4.12 6.77 26.04
C GLU A 99 -5.43 7.09 25.31
N SER A 100 -5.76 6.35 24.24
CA SER A 100 -7.10 6.36 23.64
C SER A 100 -8.21 5.80 24.56
N LYS A 101 -7.85 5.17 25.69
CA LYS A 101 -8.80 4.70 26.71
C LYS A 101 -9.04 5.70 27.83
N HIS A 102 -8.35 6.85 27.88
CA HIS A 102 -8.54 7.82 28.98
C HIS A 102 -9.52 8.96 28.67
N ASP A 103 -10.02 9.06 27.43
CA ASP A 103 -11.03 10.06 27.03
C ASP A 103 -12.38 9.38 26.72
N ILE A 104 -12.78 8.44 27.58
CA ILE A 104 -14.00 7.61 27.46
C ILE A 104 -15.26 8.49 27.37
N ASN A 105 -15.21 9.70 27.92
CA ASN A 105 -16.37 10.57 28.02
C ASN A 105 -16.65 11.37 26.73
N ASN A 106 -15.71 11.45 25.76
CA ASN A 106 -15.99 12.03 24.44
C ASN A 106 -15.02 11.54 23.32
N PRO A 107 -15.32 10.41 22.66
CA PRO A 107 -14.45 9.83 21.62
C PRO A 107 -14.32 10.68 20.35
N VAL A 108 -15.23 11.63 20.11
CA VAL A 108 -15.17 12.57 18.97
C VAL A 108 -14.07 13.61 19.21
N ARG A 109 -14.01 14.18 20.41
CA ARG A 109 -12.99 15.18 20.80
C ARG A 109 -11.58 14.59 20.79
N ALA A 110 -11.42 13.36 21.28
CA ALA A 110 -10.14 12.65 21.28
C ALA A 110 -9.62 12.36 19.87
N LYS A 111 -10.51 12.12 18.90
CA LYS A 111 -10.14 11.87 17.50
C LYS A 111 -9.84 13.17 16.73
N GLN A 112 -10.59 14.25 16.96
CA GLN A 112 -10.28 15.58 16.39
C GLN A 112 -8.88 16.06 16.80
N LYS A 113 -8.47 15.77 18.04
CA LYS A 113 -7.13 16.05 18.57
C LYS A 113 -6.00 15.47 17.71
N GLN A 114 -6.24 14.42 16.91
CA GLN A 114 -5.18 13.83 16.08
C GLN A 114 -4.74 14.74 14.92
N VAL A 115 -5.70 15.35 14.21
CA VAL A 115 -5.44 16.28 13.10
C VAL A 115 -4.76 17.54 13.65
N ASP A 116 -5.29 18.07 14.75
CA ASP A 116 -4.74 19.25 15.42
C ASP A 116 -3.30 19.02 15.90
N GLN A 117 -2.99 17.81 16.40
CA GLN A 117 -1.63 17.42 16.76
C GLN A 117 -0.68 17.40 15.56
N VAL A 118 -1.10 16.92 14.40
CA VAL A 118 -0.25 16.95 13.20
C VAL A 118 0.04 18.39 12.79
N LEU A 119 -0.96 19.27 12.80
CA LEU A 119 -0.78 20.70 12.52
C LEU A 119 0.15 21.36 13.54
N HIS A 120 0.02 21.02 14.83
CA HIS A 120 0.92 21.49 15.87
C HIS A 120 2.37 21.06 15.60
N TYR A 121 2.61 19.77 15.34
CA TYR A 121 3.96 19.27 15.03
C TYR A 121 4.53 19.87 13.74
N LEU A 122 3.70 20.12 12.72
CA LEU A 122 4.11 20.85 11.52
C LEU A 122 4.57 22.27 11.85
N GLY A 123 3.84 22.97 12.73
CA GLY A 123 4.24 24.28 13.24
C GLY A 123 5.60 24.27 13.93
N LEU A 124 5.87 23.25 14.77
CA LEU A 124 7.16 23.09 15.46
C LEU A 124 8.34 22.86 14.51
N VAL A 125 8.10 22.28 13.32
CA VAL A 125 9.14 22.11 12.29
C VAL A 125 9.15 23.26 11.27
N GLY A 126 8.46 24.37 11.56
CA GLY A 126 8.44 25.57 10.73
C GLY A 126 7.62 25.44 9.44
N VAL A 127 6.60 24.58 9.44
CA VAL A 127 5.61 24.47 8.35
C VAL A 127 4.30 25.07 8.84
N THR A 128 3.87 26.15 8.19
CA THR A 128 2.63 26.84 8.56
C THR A 128 1.41 26.23 7.88
N LEU A 129 0.20 26.54 8.38
CA LEU A 129 -1.04 26.15 7.70
C LEU A 129 -1.13 26.75 6.29
N ASP A 130 -0.58 27.94 6.06
CA ASP A 130 -0.59 28.56 4.73
C ASP A 130 0.38 27.87 3.76
N ASP A 131 1.46 27.26 4.25
CA ASP A 131 2.31 26.39 3.44
C ASP A 131 1.56 25.11 3.04
N ILE A 132 0.81 24.52 3.97
CA ILE A 132 -0.04 23.35 3.69
C ILE A 132 -1.14 23.67 2.68
N LYS A 133 -1.81 24.82 2.79
CA LYS A 133 -2.85 25.26 1.85
C LYS A 133 -2.34 25.45 0.42
N LYS A 134 -1.05 25.75 0.23
CA LYS A 134 -0.42 25.90 -1.08
C LYS A 134 -0.13 24.57 -1.77
N LEU A 135 -0.19 23.44 -1.05
CA LEU A 135 0.00 22.12 -1.64
C LEU A 135 -1.25 21.70 -2.43
N ASN A 136 -1.06 21.31 -3.69
CA ASN A 136 -2.13 20.76 -4.50
C ASN A 136 -2.30 19.27 -4.19
N VAL A 137 -3.21 18.94 -3.27
CA VAL A 137 -3.39 17.55 -2.81
C VAL A 137 -4.56 16.87 -3.51
N ILE A 138 -4.31 15.66 -4.02
CA ILE A 138 -5.32 14.64 -4.34
C ILE A 138 -5.34 13.65 -3.18
N HIS A 139 -6.43 13.66 -2.41
CA HIS A 139 -6.53 12.86 -1.18
C HIS A 139 -7.41 11.63 -1.41
N ILE A 140 -6.91 10.44 -1.07
CA ILE A 140 -7.57 9.18 -1.44
C ILE A 140 -7.81 8.32 -0.20
N SER A 141 -9.08 8.08 0.12
CA SER A 141 -9.55 7.16 1.16
C SER A 141 -10.23 5.92 0.55
N GLY A 142 -10.64 4.98 1.39
CA GLY A 142 -11.31 3.75 1.01
C GLY A 142 -10.84 2.53 1.81
N THR A 143 -11.48 1.39 1.61
CA THR A 143 -11.12 0.12 2.27
C THR A 143 -10.04 -0.60 1.49
N LYS A 144 -10.30 -0.96 0.22
CA LYS A 144 -9.31 -1.61 -0.66
C LYS A 144 -9.05 -0.77 -1.91
N GLY A 145 -7.85 -0.89 -2.47
CA GLY A 145 -7.48 -0.19 -3.71
C GLY A 145 -6.86 1.20 -3.53
N LYS A 146 -6.83 1.77 -2.32
CA LYS A 146 -6.23 3.10 -2.05
C LYS A 146 -4.83 3.28 -2.67
N GLY A 147 -3.83 2.52 -2.21
CA GLY A 147 -2.47 2.60 -2.75
C GLY A 147 -2.37 2.33 -4.25
N SER A 148 -3.16 1.39 -4.80
CA SER A 148 -3.20 1.14 -6.26
C SER A 148 -3.75 2.33 -7.03
N THR A 149 -4.86 2.92 -6.59
CA THR A 149 -5.45 4.13 -7.18
C THR A 149 -4.49 5.30 -7.08
N CYS A 150 -3.82 5.47 -5.94
CA CYS A 150 -2.78 6.49 -5.76
C CYS A 150 -1.65 6.31 -6.79
N ALA A 151 -1.15 5.07 -6.94
CA ALA A 151 -0.06 4.77 -7.85
C ALA A 151 -0.42 5.02 -9.32
N TYR A 152 -1.63 4.63 -9.75
CA TYR A 152 -2.12 4.93 -11.09
C TYR A 152 -2.30 6.44 -11.29
N CYS A 153 -2.87 7.14 -10.33
CA CYS A 153 -3.10 8.58 -10.42
C CYS A 153 -1.78 9.36 -10.53
N GLU A 154 -0.79 9.01 -9.69
CA GLU A 154 0.57 9.54 -9.77
C GLU A 154 1.20 9.27 -11.12
N SER A 155 1.16 8.02 -11.60
CA SER A 155 1.81 7.63 -12.85
C SER A 155 1.19 8.31 -14.06
N ILE A 156 -0.14 8.50 -14.07
CA ILE A 156 -0.85 9.27 -15.08
C ILE A 156 -0.37 10.72 -15.07
N LEU A 157 -0.43 11.41 -13.92
CA LEU A 157 -0.05 12.82 -13.81
C LEU A 157 1.43 13.04 -14.16
N ARG A 158 2.32 12.16 -13.72
CA ARG A 158 3.74 12.19 -14.10
C ARG A 158 3.93 11.97 -15.60
N SER A 159 3.15 11.10 -16.24
CA SER A 159 3.19 10.90 -17.70
C SER A 159 2.68 12.10 -18.49
N HIS A 160 1.89 12.97 -17.83
CA HIS A 160 1.49 14.28 -18.35
C HIS A 160 2.58 15.36 -18.20
N GLY A 161 3.64 15.08 -17.44
CA GLY A 161 4.80 15.96 -17.25
C GLY A 161 4.78 16.74 -15.93
N PHE A 162 3.83 16.47 -15.04
CA PHE A 162 3.80 17.10 -13.71
C PHE A 162 4.83 16.47 -12.77
N SER A 163 5.44 17.31 -11.94
CA SER A 163 6.21 16.84 -10.80
C SER A 163 5.26 16.35 -9.69
N THR A 164 5.53 15.16 -9.14
CA THR A 164 4.62 14.48 -8.22
C THR A 164 5.27 14.26 -6.86
N GLY A 165 4.52 14.53 -5.80
CA GLY A 165 4.74 14.01 -4.46
C GLY A 165 3.76 12.88 -4.18
N PHE A 166 4.18 11.86 -3.45
CA PHE A 166 3.35 10.70 -3.16
C PHE A 166 3.57 10.21 -1.74
N PHE A 167 2.48 10.07 -0.98
CA PHE A 167 2.51 9.52 0.38
C PHE A 167 1.60 8.30 0.49
N SER A 168 2.15 7.15 0.91
CA SER A 168 1.40 5.88 1.04
C SER A 168 1.69 5.11 2.32
N SER A 169 0.82 4.14 2.62
CA SER A 169 1.07 3.17 3.68
C SER A 169 0.33 1.85 3.49
N PRO A 170 0.86 0.73 4.03
CA PRO A 170 2.21 0.54 4.55
C PRO A 170 3.29 0.53 3.45
N HIS A 171 4.55 0.22 3.80
CA HIS A 171 5.60 -0.11 2.83
C HIS A 171 5.76 -1.64 2.71
N LEU A 172 6.37 -2.12 1.63
CA LEU A 172 6.65 -3.53 1.39
C LEU A 172 8.06 -3.93 1.80
N ILE A 173 9.07 -3.19 1.36
CA ILE A 173 10.49 -3.51 1.57
C ILE A 173 11.15 -2.45 2.43
N GLU A 174 11.04 -1.17 2.06
CA GLU A 174 11.75 -0.07 2.72
C GLU A 174 10.83 1.10 3.10
N VAL A 175 11.11 1.77 4.22
CA VAL A 175 10.28 2.90 4.70
C VAL A 175 10.17 4.03 3.67
N ARG A 176 11.22 4.26 2.88
CA ARG A 176 11.28 5.30 1.83
C ARG A 176 10.19 5.13 0.77
N GLU A 177 9.66 3.92 0.56
CA GLU A 177 8.55 3.68 -0.37
C GLU A 177 7.32 4.52 -0.06
N ARG A 178 7.16 4.94 1.20
CA ARG A 178 6.04 5.75 1.65
C ARG A 178 6.13 7.18 1.18
N ILE A 179 7.30 7.70 0.84
CA ILE A 179 7.50 9.08 0.40
C ILE A 179 8.22 9.02 -0.93
N LYS A 180 7.49 9.24 -2.02
CA LYS A 180 8.06 9.25 -3.37
C LYS A 180 7.98 10.65 -3.97
N LEU A 181 9.00 10.97 -4.77
CA LEU A 181 9.05 12.14 -5.63
C LEU A 181 9.20 11.64 -7.06
N ASN A 182 8.34 12.07 -7.98
CA ASN A 182 8.39 11.70 -9.39
C ASN A 182 8.43 10.17 -9.63
N GLY A 183 7.60 9.43 -8.89
CA GLY A 183 7.49 7.97 -8.96
C GLY A 183 8.61 7.18 -8.26
N GLN A 184 9.63 7.85 -7.73
CA GLN A 184 10.77 7.21 -7.06
C GLN A 184 10.75 7.46 -5.55
N PRO A 185 10.97 6.43 -4.70
CA PRO A 185 11.27 6.63 -3.28
C PRO A 185 12.36 7.68 -3.11
N ILE A 186 12.22 8.58 -2.13
CA ILE A 186 13.29 9.52 -1.82
C ILE A 186 14.59 8.77 -1.51
N SER A 187 15.75 9.32 -1.88
CA SER A 187 17.03 8.66 -1.67
C SER A 187 17.34 8.42 -0.19
N TYR A 188 18.29 7.54 0.14
CA TYR A 188 18.71 7.33 1.52
C TYR A 188 19.19 8.64 2.16
N GLU A 189 19.90 9.47 1.42
CA GLU A 189 20.42 10.77 1.86
C GLU A 189 19.29 11.76 2.12
N LYS A 190 18.33 11.89 1.19
CA LYS A 190 17.16 12.76 1.37
C LYS A 190 16.34 12.29 2.57
N PHE A 191 16.05 11.00 2.68
CA PHE A 191 15.31 10.44 3.81
C PHE A 191 16.00 10.78 5.13
N THR A 192 17.29 10.48 5.25
CA THR A 192 18.09 10.71 6.46
C THR A 192 18.12 12.18 6.85
N SER A 193 18.36 13.07 5.87
CA SER A 193 18.37 14.51 6.07
C SER A 193 17.02 15.03 6.58
N TYR A 194 15.93 14.66 5.93
CA TYR A 194 14.58 15.08 6.33
C TYR A 194 14.16 14.48 7.66
N PHE A 195 14.50 13.21 7.91
CA PHE A 195 14.24 12.54 9.17
C PHE A 195 14.86 13.30 10.33
N TRP A 196 16.18 13.54 10.28
CA TRP A 196 16.88 14.23 11.38
C TRP A 196 16.44 15.68 11.52
N THR A 197 16.13 16.36 10.42
CA THR A 197 15.59 17.73 10.47
C THR A 197 14.28 17.77 11.25
N VAL A 198 13.32 16.90 10.90
CA VAL A 198 12.01 16.84 11.55
C VAL A 198 12.15 16.31 12.98
N TYR A 199 12.86 15.20 13.18
CA TYR A 199 13.06 14.58 14.49
C TYR A 199 13.70 15.54 15.48
N ASN A 200 14.80 16.21 15.12
CA ASN A 200 15.50 17.10 16.03
C ASN A 200 14.67 18.35 16.37
N ALA A 201 13.94 18.91 15.40
CA ALA A 201 13.05 20.04 15.64
C ALA A 201 11.90 19.67 16.60
N LEU A 202 11.27 18.51 16.41
CA LEU A 202 10.24 18.02 17.32
C LEU A 202 10.81 17.70 18.71
N TYR A 203 11.95 17.01 18.76
CA TYR A 203 12.64 16.67 20.00
C TYR A 203 13.00 17.94 20.78
N ALA A 204 13.61 18.94 20.16
CA ALA A 204 14.02 20.17 20.85
C ALA A 204 12.85 21.00 21.40
N ASN A 205 11.66 20.91 20.78
CA ASN A 205 10.48 21.70 21.16
C ASN A 205 9.43 20.90 21.95
N ARG A 206 9.73 19.66 22.35
CA ARG A 206 8.78 18.82 23.10
C ARG A 206 8.55 19.37 24.50
N SER A 207 7.29 19.37 24.95
CA SER A 207 6.96 19.86 26.29
C SER A 207 7.27 18.84 27.39
N HIS A 208 7.35 17.55 27.04
CA HIS A 208 7.65 16.42 27.92
C HIS A 208 8.45 15.36 27.15
N PRO A 209 9.29 14.52 27.79
CA PRO A 209 10.00 13.42 27.13
C PRO A 209 9.17 12.54 26.20
N ASP A 210 7.90 12.32 26.54
CA ASP A 210 6.96 11.49 25.78
C ASP A 210 6.17 12.25 24.70
N ASP A 211 6.34 13.57 24.57
CA ASP A 211 5.66 14.41 23.58
C ASP A 211 6.34 14.30 22.20
N MET A 212 6.28 13.10 21.62
CA MET A 212 6.74 12.77 20.29
C MET A 212 5.62 12.09 19.50
N PRO A 213 5.42 12.42 18.21
CA PRO A 213 4.40 11.75 17.42
C PRO A 213 4.72 10.27 17.22
N ALA A 214 3.72 9.41 17.41
CA ALA A 214 3.81 8.00 17.09
C ALA A 214 4.18 7.78 15.61
N TYR A 215 4.75 6.61 15.31
CA TYR A 215 5.35 6.25 14.02
C TYR A 215 4.63 6.76 12.77
N PHE A 216 3.33 6.47 12.63
CA PHE A 216 2.57 6.89 11.45
C PHE A 216 2.40 8.41 11.40
N LYS A 217 2.12 9.04 12.54
CA LYS A 217 1.97 10.50 12.66
C LYS A 217 3.28 11.22 12.34
N PHE A 218 4.40 10.70 12.83
CA PHE A 218 5.73 11.23 12.50
C PHE A 218 5.98 11.19 10.99
N LEU A 219 5.71 10.05 10.35
CA LEU A 219 5.89 9.92 8.90
C LEU A 219 4.94 10.83 8.11
N THR A 220 3.74 11.11 8.61
CA THR A 220 2.85 12.11 8.02
C THR A 220 3.43 13.52 8.15
N VAL A 221 3.91 13.92 9.33
CA VAL A 221 4.58 15.23 9.51
C VAL A 221 5.78 15.35 8.58
N MET A 222 6.62 14.31 8.51
CA MET A 222 7.78 14.26 7.64
C MET A 222 7.39 14.34 6.15
N SER A 223 6.36 13.63 5.70
CA SER A 223 5.96 13.66 4.29
C SER A 223 5.45 15.02 3.85
N PHE A 224 4.64 15.70 4.67
CA PHE A 224 4.21 17.07 4.39
C PHE A 224 5.35 18.07 4.46
N TYR A 225 6.30 17.91 5.39
CA TYR A 225 7.54 18.70 5.40
C TYR A 225 8.31 18.55 4.08
N VAL A 226 8.49 17.31 3.61
CA VAL A 226 9.14 17.02 2.31
C VAL A 226 8.39 17.73 1.17
N PHE A 227 7.06 17.62 1.10
CA PHE A 227 6.28 18.24 0.02
C PHE A 227 6.37 19.78 0.03
N VAL A 228 6.39 20.41 1.20
CA VAL A 228 6.59 21.86 1.31
C VAL A 228 7.98 22.29 0.84
N LYS A 229 9.02 21.48 1.08
CA LYS A 229 10.39 21.79 0.64
C LYS A 229 10.64 21.49 -0.83
N GLU A 230 10.12 20.37 -1.32
CA GLU A 230 10.35 19.88 -2.70
C GLU A 230 9.35 20.48 -3.70
N LYS A 231 8.22 21.01 -3.23
CA LYS A 231 7.22 21.75 -4.01
C LYS A 231 6.77 21.04 -5.30
N PRO A 232 6.33 19.77 -5.24
CA PRO A 232 5.78 19.12 -6.41
C PRO A 232 4.51 19.83 -6.89
N ASP A 233 4.22 19.76 -8.19
CA ASP A 233 3.01 20.32 -8.78
C ASP A 233 1.74 19.72 -8.17
N VAL A 234 1.79 18.44 -7.77
CA VAL A 234 0.70 17.68 -7.16
C VAL A 234 1.21 16.69 -6.12
N CYS A 235 0.49 16.57 -5.00
CA CYS A 235 0.73 15.57 -3.97
C CYS A 235 -0.42 14.54 -3.96
N ILE A 236 -0.12 13.27 -4.18
CA ILE A 236 -1.07 12.17 -4.09
C ILE A 236 -0.92 11.57 -2.69
N VAL A 237 -1.96 11.69 -1.86
CA VAL A 237 -1.90 11.32 -0.44
C VAL A 237 -2.90 10.20 -0.17
N GLU A 238 -2.40 9.05 0.25
CA GLU A 238 -3.21 7.94 0.74
C GLU A 238 -3.56 8.15 2.22
N VAL A 239 -4.83 7.98 2.56
CA VAL A 239 -5.28 7.88 3.95
C VAL A 239 -4.77 6.59 4.60
N GLY A 240 -4.27 6.68 5.82
CA GLY A 240 -3.90 5.51 6.61
C GLY A 240 -5.11 4.66 7.00
N ILE A 241 -5.89 5.13 7.99
CA ILE A 241 -7.08 4.43 8.51
C ILE A 241 -8.23 5.43 8.65
N GLY A 242 -9.40 5.06 8.11
CA GLY A 242 -10.60 5.90 8.20
C GLY A 242 -10.59 7.03 7.16
N GLY A 243 -10.37 8.26 7.60
CA GLY A 243 -10.38 9.46 6.76
C GLY A 243 -10.61 10.73 7.58
N LEU A 244 -11.80 10.85 8.17
CA LEU A 244 -12.25 12.02 8.94
C LEU A 244 -11.23 12.49 9.98
N TYR A 245 -10.64 11.56 10.72
CA TYR A 245 -9.66 11.83 11.77
C TYR A 245 -8.28 11.25 11.47
N ASP A 246 -8.02 10.87 10.22
CA ASP A 246 -6.71 10.36 9.84
C ASP A 246 -5.67 11.50 9.87
N ASN A 247 -4.42 11.18 10.24
CA ASN A 247 -3.34 12.16 10.32
C ASN A 247 -3.12 12.92 9.00
N THR A 248 -3.51 12.35 7.86
CA THR A 248 -3.39 12.98 6.55
C THR A 248 -4.47 14.02 6.24
N ASN A 249 -5.56 14.08 7.02
CA ASN A 249 -6.71 14.97 6.78
C ASN A 249 -6.48 16.42 7.25
N ILE A 250 -5.24 16.90 7.14
CA ILE A 250 -4.80 18.24 7.58
C ILE A 250 -4.92 19.32 6.50
N VAL A 251 -5.10 18.92 5.24
CA VAL A 251 -5.19 19.84 4.11
C VAL A 251 -6.61 20.38 4.07
N PRO A 252 -6.84 21.69 4.28
CA PRO A 252 -8.19 22.23 4.37
C PRO A 252 -8.83 22.41 2.98
N ASN A 253 -8.02 22.54 1.92
CA ASN A 253 -8.45 22.75 0.55
C ASN A 253 -7.83 21.67 -0.37
N THR A 254 -8.65 20.74 -0.84
CA THR A 254 -8.26 19.75 -1.85
C THR A 254 -9.10 19.97 -3.10
N ALA A 255 -8.46 20.00 -4.28
CA ALA A 255 -9.21 20.20 -5.52
C ALA A 255 -10.06 18.97 -5.86
N VAL A 256 -9.53 17.77 -5.56
CA VAL A 256 -10.13 16.50 -5.90
C VAL A 256 -9.89 15.49 -4.79
N VAL A 257 -10.90 14.70 -4.44
CA VAL A 257 -10.80 13.60 -3.48
C VAL A 257 -11.30 12.28 -4.07
N GLY A 258 -10.63 11.18 -3.73
CA GLY A 258 -10.97 9.84 -4.17
C GLY A 258 -11.45 8.96 -3.03
N ILE A 259 -12.53 8.22 -3.24
CA ILE A 259 -13.00 7.19 -2.30
C ILE A 259 -13.01 5.87 -3.06
N THR A 260 -12.08 4.97 -2.73
CA THR A 260 -12.04 3.63 -3.31
C THR A 260 -13.12 2.74 -2.69
N SER A 261 -13.09 1.42 -2.96
CA SER A 261 -14.15 0.51 -2.51
C SER A 261 -14.36 0.57 -0.99
N LEU A 262 -15.62 0.42 -0.60
CA LEU A 262 -16.07 0.42 0.79
C LEU A 262 -16.41 -1.00 1.20
N GLY A 263 -15.91 -1.40 2.36
CA GLY A 263 -16.07 -2.74 2.91
C GLY A 263 -15.65 -2.78 4.38
N TYR A 264 -16.06 -3.82 5.07
CA TYR A 264 -15.70 -4.04 6.47
C TYR A 264 -14.19 -4.23 6.63
N ASP A 265 -13.57 -3.29 7.34
CA ASP A 265 -12.16 -3.34 7.71
C ASP A 265 -11.93 -2.41 8.91
N HIS A 266 -11.00 -2.78 9.80
CA HIS A 266 -10.71 -2.01 11.02
C HIS A 266 -11.95 -1.66 11.87
N THR A 267 -12.91 -2.57 11.99
CA THR A 267 -14.20 -2.32 12.67
C THR A 267 -14.06 -1.88 14.13
N GLN A 268 -13.02 -2.36 14.83
CA GLN A 268 -12.68 -1.94 16.19
C GLN A 268 -12.38 -0.43 16.31
N VAL A 269 -11.96 0.23 15.23
CA VAL A 269 -11.55 1.65 15.22
C VAL A 269 -12.58 2.53 14.50
N LEU A 270 -13.13 2.02 13.38
CA LEU A 270 -13.99 2.78 12.47
C LEU A 270 -15.49 2.62 12.74
N GLY A 271 -15.87 1.62 13.53
CA GLY A 271 -17.26 1.26 13.77
C GLY A 271 -17.61 -0.12 13.23
N ASN A 272 -18.71 -0.67 13.74
CA ASN A 272 -19.15 -2.03 13.45
C ASN A 272 -20.11 -2.12 12.27
N THR A 273 -20.52 -0.98 11.68
CA THR A 273 -21.42 -0.95 10.53
C THR A 273 -20.75 -0.33 9.30
N ILE A 274 -21.19 -0.73 8.11
CA ILE A 274 -20.66 -0.21 6.86
C ILE A 274 -20.91 1.30 6.71
N GLU A 275 -22.00 1.82 7.27
CA GLU A 275 -22.35 3.24 7.27
C GLU A 275 -21.38 4.06 8.12
N GLN A 276 -20.98 3.57 9.30
CA GLN A 276 -19.96 4.22 10.14
C GLN A 276 -18.61 4.28 9.42
N ILE A 277 -18.24 3.20 8.74
CA ILE A 277 -17.04 3.12 7.90
C ILE A 277 -17.12 4.13 6.74
N ALA A 278 -18.29 4.25 6.09
CA ALA A 278 -18.52 5.21 5.01
C ALA A 278 -18.40 6.66 5.50
N VAL A 279 -18.97 7.01 6.66
CA VAL A 279 -18.81 8.35 7.28
C VAL A 279 -17.35 8.68 7.51
N GLN A 280 -16.59 7.74 8.08
CA GLN A 280 -15.15 7.95 8.31
C GLN A 280 -14.40 8.22 7.01
N LYS A 281 -14.72 7.51 5.91
CA LYS A 281 -14.01 7.67 4.64
C LYS A 281 -14.46 8.89 3.87
N ALA A 282 -15.73 9.26 3.95
CA ALA A 282 -16.27 10.49 3.37
C ALA A 282 -15.72 11.76 4.03
N GLY A 283 -15.26 11.68 5.28
CA GLY A 283 -14.73 12.81 6.03
C GLY A 283 -13.46 13.47 5.47
N ILE A 284 -12.89 12.95 4.37
CA ILE A 284 -11.84 13.65 3.61
C ILE A 284 -12.39 14.67 2.60
N MET A 285 -13.70 14.63 2.31
CA MET A 285 -14.34 15.61 1.44
C MET A 285 -14.19 17.02 2.03
N LYS A 286 -13.89 17.98 1.17
CA LYS A 286 -13.71 19.39 1.52
C LYS A 286 -14.70 20.25 0.74
N PRO A 287 -15.07 21.44 1.24
CA PRO A 287 -15.88 22.38 0.47
C PRO A 287 -15.28 22.63 -0.92
N ASP A 288 -16.14 22.76 -1.93
CA ASP A 288 -15.79 23.07 -3.33
C ASP A 288 -14.89 22.06 -4.07
N CYS A 289 -14.53 20.94 -3.43
CA CYS A 289 -13.80 19.85 -4.08
C CYS A 289 -14.70 19.05 -5.04
N ILE A 290 -14.08 18.30 -5.94
CA ILE A 290 -14.76 17.23 -6.67
C ILE A 290 -14.39 15.89 -6.04
N ALA A 291 -15.37 15.23 -5.44
CA ALA A 291 -15.24 13.89 -4.90
C ALA A 291 -15.61 12.84 -5.96
N ILE A 292 -14.82 11.77 -6.05
CA ILE A 292 -15.10 10.65 -6.94
C ILE A 292 -15.00 9.35 -6.14
N THR A 293 -16.05 8.52 -6.22
CA THR A 293 -16.04 7.17 -5.66
C THR A 293 -15.87 6.12 -6.75
N SER A 294 -15.16 5.03 -6.46
CA SER A 294 -15.22 3.83 -7.31
C SER A 294 -16.62 3.20 -7.27
N GLY A 295 -16.98 2.45 -8.31
CA GLY A 295 -18.27 1.79 -8.45
C GLY A 295 -18.75 1.03 -7.21
N LEU A 296 -20.00 1.25 -6.82
CA LEU A 296 -20.64 0.72 -5.60
C LEU A 296 -21.88 -0.11 -6.06
N HIS A 297 -21.72 -1.43 -6.22
CA HIS A 297 -22.73 -2.27 -6.91
C HIS A 297 -23.41 -3.36 -6.05
N SER A 298 -23.10 -3.49 -4.76
CA SER A 298 -23.77 -4.39 -3.82
C SER A 298 -24.77 -3.67 -2.90
N VAL A 299 -25.66 -4.42 -2.23
CA VAL A 299 -26.65 -3.88 -1.27
C VAL A 299 -25.98 -3.05 -0.17
N ASP A 300 -24.88 -3.53 0.41
CA ASP A 300 -24.10 -2.80 1.42
C ASP A 300 -23.54 -1.48 0.87
N THR A 301 -23.18 -1.49 -0.42
CA THR A 301 -22.67 -0.28 -1.07
C THR A 301 -23.77 0.73 -1.41
N THR A 302 -25.04 0.35 -1.51
CA THR A 302 -26.16 1.31 -1.67
C THR A 302 -26.30 2.21 -0.44
N ARG A 303 -26.19 1.64 0.77
CA ARG A 303 -26.21 2.44 2.00
C ARG A 303 -24.99 3.35 2.08
N CYS A 304 -23.83 2.85 1.66
CA CYS A 304 -22.64 3.68 1.52
C CYS A 304 -22.85 4.84 0.55
N LYS A 305 -23.45 4.60 -0.63
CA LYS A 305 -23.78 5.65 -1.62
C LYS A 305 -24.57 6.76 -0.96
N GLN A 306 -25.59 6.42 -0.17
CA GLN A 306 -26.40 7.43 0.51
C GLN A 306 -25.60 8.24 1.52
N ILE A 307 -24.70 7.61 2.29
CA ILE A 307 -23.81 8.32 3.22
C ILE A 307 -22.86 9.25 2.48
N LEU A 308 -22.26 8.81 1.37
CA LEU A 308 -21.38 9.65 0.56
C LEU A 308 -22.16 10.85 -0.01
N LEU A 309 -23.36 10.62 -0.57
CA LEU A 309 -24.23 11.68 -1.09
C LEU A 309 -24.61 12.68 0.00
N ASN A 310 -25.10 12.21 1.15
CA ASN A 310 -25.44 13.06 2.29
C ASN A 310 -24.24 13.90 2.74
N THR A 311 -23.06 13.27 2.85
CA THR A 311 -21.84 13.98 3.24
C THR A 311 -21.47 15.04 2.21
N SER A 312 -21.51 14.72 0.91
CA SER A 312 -21.21 15.67 -0.15
C SER A 312 -22.17 16.87 -0.17
N ASN A 313 -23.46 16.63 0.10
CA ASN A 313 -24.45 17.68 0.22
C ASN A 313 -24.20 18.56 1.46
N THR A 314 -23.86 17.97 2.60
CA THR A 314 -23.55 18.71 3.83
C THR A 314 -22.27 19.56 3.69
N ILE A 315 -21.25 19.02 3.02
CA ILE A 315 -19.97 19.71 2.80
C ILE A 315 -20.04 20.69 1.61
N ASN A 316 -21.11 20.65 0.82
CA ASN A 316 -21.27 21.41 -0.41
C ASN A 316 -20.14 21.12 -1.42
N CYS A 317 -19.93 19.84 -1.72
CA CYS A 317 -18.99 19.40 -2.76
C CYS A 317 -19.69 18.49 -3.78
N VAL A 318 -19.14 18.40 -4.98
CA VAL A 318 -19.69 17.49 -6.00
C VAL A 318 -19.22 16.06 -5.73
N LEU A 319 -20.12 15.10 -5.89
CA LEU A 319 -19.79 13.68 -5.82
C LEU A 319 -20.14 12.98 -7.14
N LEU A 320 -19.17 12.25 -7.70
CA LEU A 320 -19.27 11.49 -8.94
C LEU A 320 -18.93 10.01 -8.68
N GLU A 321 -19.46 9.10 -9.51
CA GLU A 321 -19.06 7.70 -9.58
C GLU A 321 -18.14 7.50 -10.80
N ALA A 322 -16.97 6.91 -10.58
CA ALA A 322 -16.10 6.54 -11.69
C ALA A 322 -16.77 5.45 -12.54
N PRO A 323 -16.64 5.49 -13.88
CA PRO A 323 -17.12 4.43 -14.76
C PRO A 323 -16.65 3.04 -14.30
N ALA A 324 -17.58 2.09 -14.19
CA ALA A 324 -17.29 0.77 -13.62
C ALA A 324 -16.34 -0.06 -14.49
N SER A 325 -16.36 0.15 -15.81
CA SER A 325 -15.49 -0.52 -16.76
C SER A 325 -14.62 0.46 -17.55
N LEU A 326 -13.41 0.04 -17.87
CA LEU A 326 -12.50 0.80 -18.73
C LEU A 326 -13.00 0.89 -20.18
N PHE A 327 -13.93 0.02 -20.59
CA PHE A 327 -14.59 0.08 -21.90
C PHE A 327 -15.61 1.23 -22.01
N ASN A 328 -15.99 1.86 -20.89
CA ASN A 328 -16.82 3.06 -20.91
C ASN A 328 -16.06 4.32 -21.33
N TYR A 329 -14.73 4.24 -21.48
CA TYR A 329 -13.92 5.32 -22.01
C TYR A 329 -13.69 5.15 -23.50
N ASN A 330 -13.58 6.27 -24.22
CA ASN A 330 -13.09 6.27 -25.59
C ASN A 330 -11.55 6.26 -25.57
N TRP A 331 -10.90 5.37 -26.32
CA TRP A 331 -9.44 5.24 -26.32
C TRP A 331 -8.85 5.63 -27.67
N LYS A 332 -7.87 6.56 -27.70
CA LYS A 332 -7.11 6.87 -28.94
C LYS A 332 -6.30 5.70 -29.46
N GLN A 333 -5.98 4.76 -28.59
CA GLN A 333 -5.19 3.57 -28.86
C GLN A 333 -6.06 2.35 -28.53
N GLN A 334 -5.71 1.17 -29.05
CA GLN A 334 -6.44 -0.03 -28.63
C GLN A 334 -6.37 -0.16 -27.09
N PRO A 335 -7.51 -0.44 -26.43
CA PRO A 335 -7.53 -0.62 -24.99
C PRO A 335 -6.55 -1.73 -24.57
N LEU A 336 -6.07 -1.63 -23.34
CA LEU A 336 -5.11 -2.58 -22.76
C LEU A 336 -5.70 -4.01 -22.75
N GLU A 337 -4.80 -5.00 -22.68
CA GLU A 337 -5.02 -6.45 -22.72
C GLU A 337 -6.41 -6.92 -22.22
N GLN A 338 -6.97 -7.96 -22.85
CA GLN A 338 -8.25 -8.59 -22.44
C GLN A 338 -8.34 -8.87 -20.92
N ASP A 339 -7.20 -9.16 -20.27
CA ASP A 339 -7.05 -9.41 -18.83
C ASP A 339 -7.49 -8.25 -17.92
N TRP A 340 -7.72 -7.04 -18.45
CA TRP A 340 -8.01 -5.86 -17.63
C TRP A 340 -9.51 -5.71 -17.34
N ASN A 341 -10.38 -6.41 -18.05
CA ASN A 341 -11.83 -6.21 -17.91
C ASN A 341 -12.39 -6.75 -16.59
N ASN A 342 -13.32 -6.00 -15.98
CA ASN A 342 -14.08 -6.41 -14.79
C ASN A 342 -13.20 -6.89 -13.60
N THR A 343 -12.00 -6.32 -13.47
CA THR A 343 -11.09 -6.64 -12.38
C THR A 343 -11.09 -5.54 -11.32
N ILE A 344 -10.67 -5.86 -10.09
CA ILE A 344 -10.42 -4.81 -9.08
C ILE A 344 -9.39 -3.78 -9.56
N LYS A 345 -8.48 -4.22 -10.45
CA LYS A 345 -7.49 -3.37 -11.11
C LYS A 345 -8.17 -2.33 -12.01
N SER A 346 -9.14 -2.72 -12.85
CA SER A 346 -9.85 -1.75 -13.72
C SER A 346 -10.62 -0.70 -12.93
N VAL A 347 -11.22 -1.08 -11.80
CA VAL A 347 -11.94 -0.13 -10.93
C VAL A 347 -10.99 0.93 -10.35
N ASN A 348 -9.82 0.51 -9.87
CA ASN A 348 -8.81 1.44 -9.34
C ASN A 348 -8.23 2.34 -10.45
N ILE A 349 -8.00 1.79 -11.65
CA ILE A 349 -7.55 2.57 -12.81
C ILE A 349 -8.59 3.60 -13.22
N SER A 350 -9.86 3.20 -13.31
CA SER A 350 -10.95 4.11 -13.70
C SER A 350 -11.07 5.28 -12.73
N LEU A 351 -11.01 5.00 -11.41
CA LEU A 351 -10.99 6.05 -10.41
C LEU A 351 -9.75 6.96 -10.57
N ALA A 352 -8.56 6.38 -10.76
CA ALA A 352 -7.34 7.15 -10.97
C ALA A 352 -7.37 8.05 -12.23
N ILE A 353 -7.97 7.57 -13.32
CA ILE A 353 -8.20 8.33 -14.56
C ILE A 353 -9.06 9.56 -14.26
N GLN A 354 -10.20 9.38 -13.59
CA GLN A 354 -11.10 10.47 -13.22
C GLN A 354 -10.42 11.48 -12.29
N LEU A 355 -9.71 11.01 -11.27
CA LEU A 355 -9.00 11.86 -10.31
C LEU A 355 -7.94 12.72 -11.01
N ALA A 356 -7.10 12.12 -11.85
CA ALA A 356 -6.05 12.83 -12.57
C ALA A 356 -6.65 13.86 -13.54
N PHE A 357 -7.67 13.47 -14.30
CA PHE A 357 -8.34 14.34 -15.27
C PHE A 357 -8.98 15.56 -14.61
N LEU A 358 -9.80 15.35 -13.57
CA LEU A 358 -10.51 16.42 -12.88
C LEU A 358 -9.55 17.35 -12.13
N TRP A 359 -8.42 16.83 -11.64
CA TRP A 359 -7.38 17.65 -11.05
C TRP A 359 -6.72 18.55 -12.11
N MET A 360 -6.31 17.99 -13.26
CA MET A 360 -5.74 18.78 -14.36
C MET A 360 -6.71 19.86 -14.86
N PHE A 361 -8.01 19.54 -14.89
CA PHE A 361 -9.07 20.50 -15.20
C PHE A 361 -9.13 21.63 -14.17
N LYS A 362 -9.29 21.31 -12.87
CA LYS A 362 -9.39 22.30 -11.79
C LYS A 362 -8.17 23.22 -11.69
N MET A 363 -6.99 22.73 -12.07
CA MET A 363 -5.75 23.53 -12.08
C MET A 363 -5.58 24.39 -13.34
N ASN A 364 -6.52 24.35 -14.30
CA ASN A 364 -6.39 24.96 -15.62
C ASN A 364 -5.13 24.49 -16.37
N LYS A 365 -4.71 23.24 -16.14
CA LYS A 365 -3.48 22.66 -16.72
C LYS A 365 -3.76 21.71 -17.89
N SER A 366 -5.02 21.47 -18.20
CA SER A 366 -5.38 20.73 -19.39
C SER A 366 -5.49 21.69 -20.57
N GLY A 367 -4.40 21.85 -21.32
CA GLY A 367 -4.30 22.81 -22.44
C GLY A 367 -5.26 22.58 -23.62
N THR A 368 -6.20 21.64 -23.51
CA THR A 368 -7.10 21.20 -24.59
C THR A 368 -8.41 20.58 -24.05
N LEU A 369 -8.98 21.08 -22.95
CA LEU A 369 -10.36 20.68 -22.62
C LEU A 369 -11.30 21.42 -23.55
N SER A 370 -11.94 20.65 -24.44
CA SER A 370 -12.97 21.19 -25.33
C SER A 370 -14.01 21.94 -24.50
N GLY A 371 -14.51 23.07 -25.01
CA GLY A 371 -15.54 23.86 -24.30
C GLY A 371 -16.75 23.04 -23.85
N GLN A 372 -16.99 21.89 -24.48
CA GLN A 372 -18.02 20.91 -24.12
C GLN A 372 -17.75 20.21 -22.77
N VAL A 373 -16.50 19.84 -22.45
CA VAL A 373 -16.19 19.25 -21.13
C VAL A 373 -16.35 20.29 -20.04
N ASN A 374 -15.92 21.54 -20.29
CA ASN A 374 -16.08 22.64 -19.34
C ASN A 374 -17.56 22.89 -19.05
N GLN A 375 -18.39 23.02 -20.09
CA GLN A 375 -19.85 23.16 -19.93
C GLN A 375 -20.48 21.96 -19.22
N MET A 376 -20.02 20.74 -19.49
CA MET A 376 -20.54 19.54 -18.83
C MET A 376 -20.17 19.52 -17.34
N ILE A 377 -18.93 19.83 -16.99
CA ILE A 377 -18.50 19.91 -15.59
C ILE A 377 -19.20 21.07 -14.90
N ASP A 378 -19.31 22.24 -15.51
CA ASP A 378 -20.04 23.38 -14.95
C ASP A 378 -21.51 23.01 -14.71
N LYS A 379 -22.15 22.27 -15.63
CA LYS A 379 -23.50 21.73 -15.44
C LYS A 379 -23.57 20.68 -14.32
N LEU A 380 -22.56 19.82 -14.18
CA LEU A 380 -22.45 18.87 -13.07
C LEU A 380 -22.27 19.59 -11.72
N LEU A 381 -21.50 20.69 -11.69
CA LEU A 381 -21.26 21.55 -10.54
C LEU A 381 -22.49 22.40 -10.18
N ALA A 382 -23.26 22.87 -11.17
CA ALA A 382 -24.41 23.76 -10.99
C ALA A 382 -25.67 23.08 -10.45
N THR A 383 -25.79 21.75 -10.60
CA THR A 383 -26.93 21.01 -10.06
C THR A 383 -26.64 20.55 -8.63
N GLN A 384 -26.93 21.41 -7.65
CA GLN A 384 -26.91 21.03 -6.25
C GLN A 384 -28.11 20.11 -5.91
N HIS A 385 -27.95 19.27 -4.90
CA HIS A 385 -28.98 18.36 -4.35
C HIS A 385 -29.40 17.19 -5.27
N ARG A 386 -28.47 16.28 -5.55
CA ARG A 386 -28.81 15.05 -6.28
C ARG A 386 -29.22 13.93 -5.32
N HIS A 387 -30.36 13.31 -5.62
CA HIS A 387 -30.77 12.02 -5.03
C HIS A 387 -30.06 10.83 -5.69
N SER A 388 -29.42 11.06 -6.85
CA SER A 388 -28.70 10.04 -7.61
C SER A 388 -27.23 10.41 -7.76
N LEU A 389 -26.37 9.39 -7.74
CA LEU A 389 -24.93 9.53 -7.92
C LEU A 389 -24.60 9.55 -9.41
N PRO A 390 -24.20 10.69 -9.99
CA PRO A 390 -23.87 10.75 -11.42
C PRO A 390 -22.55 10.06 -11.75
N LEU A 391 -22.45 9.56 -12.97
CA LEU A 391 -21.18 9.11 -13.51
C LEU A 391 -20.24 10.30 -13.76
N GLY A 392 -18.94 10.06 -13.59
CA GLY A 392 -17.88 11.00 -13.96
C GLY A 392 -17.90 11.30 -15.46
N PRO A 393 -17.26 12.41 -15.87
CA PRO A 393 -17.20 12.82 -17.26
C PRO A 393 -16.65 11.71 -18.18
N GLY A 394 -17.30 11.53 -19.32
CA GLY A 394 -16.72 10.82 -20.46
C GLY A 394 -15.72 11.70 -21.17
N PHE A 395 -14.52 11.18 -21.43
CA PHE A 395 -13.51 11.83 -22.24
C PHE A 395 -12.65 10.79 -22.94
N GLU A 396 -11.94 11.25 -23.97
CA GLU A 396 -11.03 10.41 -24.72
C GLU A 396 -9.72 10.21 -23.95
N ILE A 397 -9.30 8.96 -23.79
CA ILE A 397 -8.02 8.59 -23.18
C ILE A 397 -6.90 8.83 -24.19
N ASP A 398 -6.08 9.83 -23.87
CA ASP A 398 -4.94 10.21 -24.69
C ASP A 398 -3.72 9.29 -24.47
N SER A 399 -2.68 9.50 -25.28
CA SER A 399 -1.48 8.69 -25.27
C SER A 399 -0.66 8.81 -23.98
N LYS A 400 -0.72 9.96 -23.31
CA LYS A 400 0.00 10.20 -22.05
C LYS A 400 -0.67 9.46 -20.89
N THR A 401 -2.00 9.51 -20.83
CA THR A 401 -2.81 8.77 -19.85
C THR A 401 -2.63 7.27 -20.06
N TYR A 402 -2.75 6.79 -21.30
CA TYR A 402 -2.50 5.39 -21.65
C TYR A 402 -1.10 4.93 -21.21
N ARG A 403 -0.07 5.73 -21.50
CA ARG A 403 1.31 5.43 -21.09
C ARG A 403 1.45 5.36 -19.58
N GLY A 404 0.89 6.30 -18.83
CA GLY A 404 0.94 6.33 -17.37
C GLY A 404 0.27 5.12 -16.74
N ILE A 405 -0.84 4.66 -17.31
CA ILE A 405 -1.51 3.44 -16.90
C ILE A 405 -0.63 2.21 -17.17
N LYS A 406 -0.07 2.09 -18.38
CA LYS A 406 0.75 0.95 -18.79
C LYS A 406 2.06 0.84 -18.00
N GLN A 407 2.67 1.96 -17.65
CA GLN A 407 3.94 2.02 -16.93
C GLN A 407 3.79 1.91 -15.41
N CYS A 408 2.56 2.03 -14.88
CA CYS A 408 2.34 1.97 -13.44
C CYS A 408 2.61 0.56 -12.91
N VAL A 409 3.60 0.45 -12.02
CA VAL A 409 3.89 -0.75 -11.25
C VAL A 409 3.63 -0.43 -9.78
N TRP A 410 2.76 -1.22 -9.15
CA TRP A 410 2.55 -1.16 -7.70
C TRP A 410 2.93 -2.52 -7.11
N PRO A 411 4.13 -2.64 -6.51
CA PRO A 411 4.64 -3.93 -6.07
C PRO A 411 3.69 -4.67 -5.13
N GLY A 412 3.68 -5.99 -5.21
CA GLY A 412 2.88 -6.86 -4.35
C GLY A 412 1.36 -6.77 -4.55
N ARG A 413 0.89 -6.21 -5.67
CA ARG A 413 -0.53 -6.23 -6.08
C ARG A 413 -0.66 -6.78 -7.48
N VAL A 414 -1.22 -7.98 -7.60
CA VAL A 414 -1.49 -8.65 -8.90
C VAL A 414 -0.22 -8.64 -9.77
N GLN A 415 0.93 -8.90 -9.15
CA GLN A 415 2.25 -8.75 -9.78
C GLN A 415 2.79 -10.13 -10.18
N VAL A 416 3.28 -10.23 -11.41
CA VAL A 416 4.00 -11.42 -11.88
C VAL A 416 5.49 -11.07 -12.00
N VAL A 417 6.35 -11.91 -11.42
CA VAL A 417 7.81 -11.80 -11.50
C VAL A 417 8.37 -13.10 -12.04
N TYR A 418 9.20 -13.00 -13.08
CA TYR A 418 9.87 -14.14 -13.70
C TYR A 418 11.32 -14.16 -13.22
N LYS A 419 11.71 -15.23 -12.52
CA LYS A 419 13.08 -15.37 -12.02
C LYS A 419 13.48 -16.83 -11.92
N ASN A 420 14.71 -17.17 -12.33
CA ASN A 420 15.26 -18.53 -12.25
C ASN A 420 14.38 -19.60 -12.91
N LYS A 421 13.75 -19.26 -14.05
CA LYS A 421 12.75 -20.10 -14.77
C LYS A 421 11.47 -20.40 -13.97
N LEU A 422 11.26 -19.72 -12.85
CA LEU A 422 10.04 -19.79 -12.04
C LEU A 422 9.18 -18.55 -12.28
N LYS A 423 7.86 -18.71 -12.17
CA LYS A 423 6.89 -17.61 -12.23
C LYS A 423 6.31 -17.37 -10.85
N TYR A 424 6.54 -16.18 -10.31
CA TYR A 424 6.05 -15.76 -9.00
C TYR A 424 4.85 -14.83 -9.18
N PHE A 425 3.73 -15.21 -8.58
CA PHE A 425 2.48 -14.46 -8.54
C PHE A 425 2.34 -13.87 -7.15
N LEU A 426 2.42 -12.55 -7.04
CA LEU A 426 2.57 -11.84 -5.78
C LEU A 426 1.34 -10.95 -5.54
N ASP A 427 0.59 -11.22 -4.47
CA ASP A 427 -0.51 -10.35 -4.05
C ASP A 427 -0.68 -10.31 -2.52
N GLY A 428 -0.70 -9.11 -1.95
CA GLY A 428 -0.89 -8.86 -0.52
C GLY A 428 -2.34 -9.00 -0.02
N ALA A 429 -3.14 -9.91 -0.59
CA ALA A 429 -4.48 -10.26 -0.11
C ALA A 429 -4.42 -10.88 1.30
N HIS A 430 -5.36 -10.51 2.16
CA HIS A 430 -5.37 -10.88 3.59
C HIS A 430 -6.76 -10.79 4.25
N THR A 431 -7.81 -10.63 3.45
CA THR A 431 -9.22 -10.79 3.84
C THR A 431 -9.86 -11.84 2.94
N ILE A 432 -10.97 -12.45 3.38
CA ILE A 432 -11.70 -13.47 2.60
C ILE A 432 -11.96 -12.98 1.17
N ASP A 433 -12.63 -11.84 1.01
CA ASP A 433 -12.96 -11.27 -0.30
C ASP A 433 -11.72 -11.03 -1.17
N SER A 434 -10.64 -10.49 -0.58
CA SER A 434 -9.40 -10.25 -1.34
C SER A 434 -8.71 -11.54 -1.75
N LEU A 435 -8.81 -12.60 -0.95
CA LEU A 435 -8.22 -13.90 -1.25
C LEU A 435 -9.02 -14.65 -2.30
N GLU A 436 -10.35 -14.51 -2.34
CA GLU A 436 -11.17 -15.01 -3.47
C GLU A 436 -10.76 -14.35 -4.79
N ILE A 437 -10.61 -13.02 -4.80
CA ILE A 437 -10.16 -12.27 -5.99
C ILE A 437 -8.74 -12.70 -6.38
N CYS A 438 -7.83 -12.79 -5.42
CA CYS A 438 -6.46 -13.25 -5.65
C CYS A 438 -6.42 -14.68 -6.21
N SER A 439 -7.24 -15.57 -5.66
CA SER A 439 -7.36 -16.98 -6.07
C SER A 439 -7.82 -17.10 -7.52
N HIS A 440 -8.83 -16.31 -7.90
CA HIS A 440 -9.35 -16.26 -9.27
C HIS A 440 -8.34 -15.65 -10.25
N TRP A 441 -7.67 -14.57 -9.86
CA TRP A 441 -6.60 -13.98 -10.66
C TRP A 441 -5.46 -14.98 -10.89
N PHE A 442 -4.98 -15.64 -9.82
CA PHE A 442 -3.90 -16.60 -9.92
C PHE A 442 -4.29 -17.78 -10.82
N GLN A 443 -5.49 -18.33 -10.67
CA GLN A 443 -5.98 -19.42 -11.52
C GLN A 443 -5.91 -19.04 -13.00
N ASN A 444 -6.52 -17.92 -13.37
CA ASN A 444 -6.60 -17.46 -14.76
C ASN A 444 -5.22 -17.13 -15.32
N LYS A 445 -4.41 -16.38 -14.56
CA LYS A 445 -3.09 -15.94 -15.04
C LYS A 445 -2.12 -17.11 -15.13
N SER A 446 -2.15 -18.02 -14.15
CA SER A 446 -1.38 -19.26 -14.19
C SER A 446 -1.75 -20.13 -15.40
N GLN A 447 -3.02 -20.15 -15.82
CA GLN A 447 -3.43 -20.92 -17.00
C GLN A 447 -3.04 -20.20 -18.29
N ALA A 448 -3.25 -18.88 -18.37
CA ALA A 448 -2.89 -18.08 -19.54
C ALA A 448 -1.38 -18.04 -19.81
N GLU A 449 -0.56 -18.15 -18.76
CA GLU A 449 0.88 -18.21 -18.88
C GLU A 449 1.43 -19.63 -19.03
N ALA A 450 0.58 -20.67 -19.05
CA ALA A 450 1.02 -22.05 -19.21
C ALA A 450 1.84 -22.25 -20.50
N GLY A 451 2.91 -23.06 -20.42
CA GLY A 451 3.60 -23.55 -21.61
C GLY A 451 2.70 -24.46 -22.47
N PHE A 452 3.28 -24.99 -23.57
CA PHE A 452 2.59 -25.83 -24.56
C PHE A 452 1.98 -27.12 -24.00
N GLU A 453 2.38 -27.54 -22.79
CA GLU A 453 1.86 -28.71 -22.08
C GLU A 453 1.19 -28.29 -20.76
N PRO A 454 -0.09 -27.84 -20.76
CA PRO A 454 -0.78 -27.30 -19.58
C PRO A 454 -0.88 -28.29 -18.40
N HIS A 455 -0.79 -29.59 -18.67
CA HIS A 455 -0.80 -30.66 -17.66
C HIS A 455 0.54 -30.82 -16.92
N SER A 456 1.58 -30.06 -17.30
CA SER A 456 2.92 -30.14 -16.70
C SER A 456 3.19 -29.11 -15.60
N ILE A 457 2.27 -28.15 -15.37
CA ILE A 457 2.48 -27.06 -14.42
C ILE A 457 2.30 -27.54 -12.99
N GLN A 458 3.32 -27.32 -12.18
CA GLN A 458 3.31 -27.52 -10.74
C GLN A 458 3.01 -26.19 -10.03
N ARG A 459 1.94 -26.15 -9.24
CA ARG A 459 1.52 -24.94 -8.51
C ARG A 459 1.98 -25.01 -7.06
N ILE A 460 2.60 -23.93 -6.60
CA ILE A 460 3.09 -23.79 -5.23
C ILE A 460 2.36 -22.62 -4.57
N LEU A 461 1.83 -22.83 -3.37
CA LEU A 461 1.33 -21.76 -2.51
C LEU A 461 2.36 -21.46 -1.43
N VAL A 462 2.82 -20.21 -1.34
CA VAL A 462 3.55 -19.69 -0.18
C VAL A 462 2.62 -18.80 0.61
N PHE A 463 2.38 -19.15 1.87
CA PHE A 463 1.33 -18.52 2.66
C PHE A 463 1.76 -18.23 4.09
N ASN A 464 1.29 -17.08 4.58
CA ASN A 464 1.37 -16.71 5.98
C ASN A 464 0.21 -15.81 6.37
N VAL A 465 -0.10 -15.73 7.66
CA VAL A 465 -1.10 -14.82 8.22
C VAL A 465 -0.51 -14.06 9.39
N THR A 466 -0.79 -12.75 9.47
CA THR A 466 -0.38 -11.90 10.60
C THR A 466 -1.56 -11.38 11.41
N GLY A 467 -1.29 -11.05 12.67
CA GLY A 467 -2.27 -10.49 13.60
C GLY A 467 -3.19 -11.57 14.20
N GLU A 468 -4.40 -11.17 14.57
CA GLU A 468 -5.43 -12.02 15.18
C GLU A 468 -6.33 -12.70 14.13
N ARG A 469 -5.91 -12.73 12.87
CA ARG A 469 -6.70 -13.30 11.77
C ARG A 469 -6.69 -14.82 11.84
N ASP A 470 -7.85 -15.42 11.62
CA ASP A 470 -8.00 -16.87 11.63
C ASP A 470 -7.63 -17.46 10.26
N PRO A 471 -6.57 -18.29 10.16
CA PRO A 471 -6.22 -18.94 8.91
C PRO A 471 -7.24 -19.98 8.43
N ALA A 472 -8.08 -20.55 9.31
CA ALA A 472 -9.10 -21.53 8.94
C ALA A 472 -10.17 -20.96 8.01
N ILE A 473 -10.42 -19.64 8.08
CA ILE A 473 -11.33 -18.92 7.19
C ILE A 473 -10.62 -18.31 5.97
N LEU A 474 -9.30 -18.08 6.05
CA LEU A 474 -8.53 -17.41 4.99
C LEU A 474 -7.92 -18.37 3.96
N LEU A 475 -7.59 -19.61 4.34
CA LEU A 475 -7.07 -20.62 3.41
C LEU A 475 -8.12 -21.17 2.42
N PRO A 476 -9.39 -21.44 2.80
CA PRO A 476 -10.36 -22.06 1.90
C PRO A 476 -10.56 -21.35 0.54
N PRO A 477 -10.63 -20.00 0.45
CA PRO A 477 -10.69 -19.30 -0.83
C PRO A 477 -9.58 -19.66 -1.83
N LEU A 478 -8.38 -19.97 -1.33
CA LEU A 478 -7.23 -20.35 -2.15
C LEU A 478 -7.33 -21.83 -2.55
N LEU A 479 -7.53 -22.71 -1.56
CA LEU A 479 -7.40 -24.16 -1.73
C LEU A 479 -8.60 -24.80 -2.43
N LYS A 480 -9.81 -24.22 -2.33
CA LYS A 480 -11.00 -24.75 -3.02
C LYS A 480 -10.97 -24.55 -4.53
N ARG A 481 -10.30 -23.48 -4.98
CA ARG A 481 -10.28 -23.07 -6.40
C ARG A 481 -9.03 -23.54 -7.12
N ASN A 482 -7.91 -23.60 -6.43
CA ASN A 482 -6.61 -23.95 -7.00
C ASN A 482 -6.07 -25.22 -6.35
N GLN A 483 -5.74 -26.21 -7.17
CA GLN A 483 -4.95 -27.36 -6.75
C GLN A 483 -3.47 -26.96 -6.68
N PHE A 484 -2.85 -27.15 -5.52
CA PHE A 484 -1.44 -26.87 -5.27
C PHE A 484 -0.70 -28.19 -4.99
N ASP A 485 0.42 -28.42 -5.68
CA ASP A 485 1.31 -29.57 -5.45
C ASP A 485 2.09 -29.38 -4.14
N TYR A 486 2.42 -28.12 -3.82
CA TYR A 486 3.11 -27.75 -2.59
C TYR A 486 2.44 -26.57 -1.90
N ILE A 487 2.33 -26.64 -0.58
CA ILE A 487 1.89 -25.54 0.29
C ILE A 487 2.99 -25.27 1.30
N LEU A 488 3.70 -24.15 1.12
CA LEU A 488 4.83 -23.72 1.91
C LEU A 488 4.40 -22.69 2.95
N ILE A 489 4.36 -23.08 4.22
CA ILE A 489 4.03 -22.18 5.32
C ILE A 489 5.31 -21.53 5.85
N THR A 490 5.38 -20.21 5.76
CA THR A 490 6.62 -19.44 5.98
C THR A 490 6.36 -18.21 6.83
N PRO A 491 7.15 -17.91 7.88
CA PRO A 491 7.00 -16.66 8.63
C PRO A 491 7.46 -15.45 7.80
N ASN A 492 7.14 -14.22 8.23
CA ASN A 492 7.56 -12.99 7.50
C ASN A 492 8.99 -12.56 7.81
N VAL A 493 9.87 -13.50 8.16
CA VAL A 493 11.24 -13.24 8.58
C VAL A 493 12.13 -13.46 7.37
N LEU A 494 12.86 -12.43 6.92
CA LEU A 494 13.65 -12.49 5.69
C LEU A 494 14.79 -13.51 5.80
N THR A 495 15.64 -13.35 6.81
CA THR A 495 16.72 -14.25 7.20
C THR A 495 16.76 -14.35 8.72
N ASN A 496 17.65 -15.17 9.28
CA ASN A 496 17.93 -15.16 10.72
C ASN A 496 18.62 -13.85 11.20
N GLN A 497 18.93 -12.91 10.29
CA GLN A 497 19.46 -11.58 10.58
C GLN A 497 18.39 -10.50 10.44
N MET A 498 18.53 -9.42 11.23
CA MET A 498 17.56 -8.33 11.30
C MET A 498 17.69 -7.34 10.15
N SER A 499 16.57 -6.99 9.52
CA SER A 499 16.48 -5.81 8.65
C SER A 499 16.00 -4.60 9.47
N PRO A 500 16.59 -3.40 9.29
CA PRO A 500 16.15 -2.20 10.00
C PRO A 500 14.73 -1.77 9.60
N ASP A 501 14.31 -2.03 8.36
CA ASP A 501 13.06 -1.52 7.78
C ASP A 501 11.78 -2.30 8.20
N THR A 502 11.85 -3.27 9.12
CA THR A 502 10.66 -4.08 9.45
C THR A 502 9.63 -3.29 10.27
N GLN A 503 8.52 -2.91 9.63
CA GLN A 503 7.41 -2.15 10.24
C GLN A 503 6.72 -2.84 11.44
N TYR A 504 6.80 -4.17 11.54
CA TYR A 504 6.16 -4.93 12.62
C TYR A 504 7.08 -6.03 13.12
N GLY A 505 7.92 -5.69 14.11
CA GLY A 505 8.55 -6.68 14.99
C GLY A 505 9.70 -7.49 14.38
N GLY A 506 10.75 -6.82 13.94
CA GLY A 506 12.10 -7.37 14.11
C GLY A 506 12.54 -7.08 15.55
N ASN A 507 12.53 -8.09 16.40
CA ASN A 507 12.88 -8.03 17.83
C ASN A 507 14.10 -7.16 18.15
N LEU A 508 13.95 -6.16 19.04
CA LEU A 508 15.04 -5.44 19.71
C LEU A 508 16.33 -6.27 19.85
N VAL A 509 17.47 -5.75 19.41
CA VAL A 509 18.78 -6.24 19.87
C VAL A 509 19.50 -5.14 20.63
N ARG A 510 19.38 -5.29 21.96
CA ARG A 510 20.25 -4.91 23.10
C ARG A 510 21.00 -3.57 23.07
N SER A 511 20.58 -2.70 24.00
CA SER A 511 21.49 -1.84 24.75
C SER A 511 22.52 -2.69 25.51
N THR A 512 23.80 -2.59 25.16
CA THR A 512 24.95 -2.57 26.10
C THR A 512 26.24 -2.32 25.33
N ALA A 513 26.39 -1.10 24.83
CA ALA A 513 27.69 -0.46 24.67
C ALA A 513 27.68 0.80 25.55
N GLN A 514 27.61 0.60 26.87
CA GLN A 514 28.10 1.62 27.81
C GLN A 514 29.44 1.14 28.34
N SER A 515 30.45 1.81 27.81
CA SER A 515 31.83 1.83 28.24
C SER A 515 31.97 1.78 29.76
N LYS A 516 32.83 0.88 30.25
CA LYS A 516 33.63 1.14 31.44
C LYS A 516 34.44 2.43 31.20
N LYS A 517 33.94 3.54 31.73
CA LYS A 517 34.74 4.69 32.14
C LYS A 517 34.28 5.04 33.56
N THR A 518 34.91 4.41 34.54
CA THR A 518 34.85 4.86 35.93
C THR A 518 35.85 6.00 36.07
N ASP A 519 35.34 7.22 36.13
CA ASP A 519 36.08 8.36 36.66
C ASP A 519 36.12 8.30 38.19
N VAL A 520 37.28 8.67 38.69
CA VAL A 520 37.66 8.74 40.10
C VAL A 520 37.20 10.08 40.68
N ARG A 521 36.35 10.09 41.73
CA ARG A 521 36.58 10.75 43.03
C ARG A 521 35.29 10.94 43.87
N THR A 522 35.39 10.46 45.12
CA THR A 522 34.88 11.00 46.40
C THR A 522 33.50 11.64 46.48
N GLU A 523 32.65 11.07 47.35
CA GLU A 523 32.41 11.67 48.68
C GLU A 523 31.78 10.66 49.66
N HIS A 524 32.21 10.80 50.92
CA HIS A 524 31.76 10.08 52.11
C HIS A 524 30.26 10.28 52.40
N VAL A 525 29.59 9.29 53.02
CA VAL A 525 28.92 9.42 54.33
C VAL A 525 28.61 8.02 54.89
N ILE A 526 28.80 7.94 56.21
CA ILE A 526 28.74 6.86 57.19
C ILE A 526 27.30 6.35 57.44
N SER A 527 27.11 5.03 57.64
CA SER A 527 26.57 4.43 58.89
C SER A 527 26.08 2.99 58.73
N ASN A 528 26.73 2.08 59.46
CA ASN A 528 26.17 1.12 60.43
C ASN A 528 24.84 0.40 60.09
N ASN A 529 24.84 -0.93 59.96
CA ASN A 529 24.78 -1.87 61.11
C ASN A 529 24.41 -3.31 60.70
N ASN A 530 24.99 -4.25 61.46
CA ASN A 530 24.56 -5.62 61.80
C ASN A 530 24.60 -6.68 60.68
N ALA A 531 25.56 -7.61 60.64
CA ALA A 531 25.97 -8.65 61.60
C ALA A 531 24.98 -9.81 61.75
N SER A 532 25.34 -10.97 61.20
CA SER A 532 25.26 -12.33 61.79
C SER A 532 25.56 -13.34 60.68
N GLN A 533 26.76 -13.96 60.69
CA GLN A 533 27.00 -15.37 61.06
C GLN A 533 26.45 -16.38 60.02
N SER A 534 27.15 -17.43 59.58
CA SER A 534 28.45 -18.03 59.91
C SER A 534 28.60 -19.32 59.07
N ASN A 535 29.85 -19.66 58.72
CA ASN A 535 30.41 -21.03 58.54
C ASN A 535 29.95 -21.87 57.32
N ASP A 536 30.74 -22.71 56.67
CA ASP A 536 32.18 -23.04 56.73
C ASP A 536 32.53 -23.96 55.52
N ILE A 537 33.75 -23.80 54.99
CA ILE A 537 34.80 -24.84 54.72
C ILE A 537 34.37 -26.14 53.99
N SER A 538 34.90 -26.61 52.84
CA SER A 538 36.29 -27.01 52.47
C SER A 538 36.23 -27.66 51.06
N LYS A 539 37.14 -27.36 50.09
CA LYS A 539 38.46 -27.95 49.74
C LYS A 539 38.49 -29.35 49.08
N GLY A 540 39.24 -29.42 47.96
CA GLY A 540 39.99 -30.58 47.42
C GLY A 540 39.39 -31.18 46.14
N SER A 541 39.90 -31.05 44.91
CA SER A 541 41.25 -31.23 44.29
C SER A 541 41.64 -32.69 44.01
N LEU A 542 42.19 -32.87 42.78
CA LEU A 542 43.00 -33.98 42.20
C LEU A 542 42.24 -35.02 41.33
N ASP A 543 42.82 -35.68 40.32
CA ASP A 543 43.77 -35.37 39.23
C ASP A 543 43.98 -36.67 38.40
N PHE A 544 44.42 -36.55 37.13
CA PHE A 544 45.10 -37.54 36.24
C PHE A 544 44.49 -38.91 35.82
N SER A 545 44.40 -39.17 34.50
CA SER A 545 45.39 -39.96 33.69
C SER A 545 44.89 -40.65 32.39
N ASN A 546 45.71 -40.45 31.34
CA ASN A 546 45.96 -41.09 30.02
C ASN A 546 45.40 -42.48 29.60
N SER A 547 45.09 -42.63 28.28
CA SER A 547 45.66 -43.65 27.35
C SER A 547 45.11 -43.56 25.90
N ILE A 548 45.85 -44.08 24.91
CA ILE A 548 45.84 -43.80 23.45
C ILE A 548 45.44 -45.06 22.60
N GLN A 549 44.45 -44.92 21.69
CA GLN A 549 44.13 -45.51 20.33
C GLN A 549 44.24 -47.04 20.00
N PRO A 550 43.71 -47.62 18.86
CA PRO A 550 42.99 -47.09 17.65
C PRO A 550 41.75 -47.88 17.06
N VAL A 551 40.93 -47.15 16.27
CA VAL A 551 40.12 -47.44 15.03
C VAL A 551 39.45 -48.82 14.76
N GLN A 552 38.11 -48.88 14.65
CA GLN A 552 37.31 -49.15 13.42
C GLN A 552 35.79 -49.34 13.68
N SER A 553 35.00 -48.87 12.69
CA SER A 553 33.57 -49.12 12.40
C SER A 553 32.50 -48.14 12.94
N ILE A 554 31.73 -47.60 11.98
CA ILE A 554 30.57 -46.70 12.08
C ILE A 554 29.34 -47.49 12.58
N PRO A 555 28.55 -47.03 13.58
CA PRO A 555 27.25 -46.39 13.25
C PRO A 555 26.64 -45.38 14.27
N LYS A 556 25.82 -44.48 13.72
CA LYS A 556 24.61 -43.81 14.25
C LYS A 556 24.61 -43.10 15.64
N CYS A 557 24.29 -41.80 15.54
CA CYS A 557 23.36 -40.97 16.34
C CYS A 557 23.92 -39.97 17.37
N LEU A 558 23.20 -38.84 17.40
CA LEU A 558 22.98 -37.84 18.46
C LEU A 558 23.92 -36.63 18.61
N ASN A 559 23.28 -35.47 18.42
CA ASN A 559 23.31 -34.24 19.22
C ASN A 559 24.67 -33.62 19.58
N SER A 560 24.97 -32.48 18.96
CA SER A 560 25.01 -31.16 19.64
C SER A 560 25.71 -30.14 18.75
N ALA A 561 25.06 -28.99 18.51
CA ALA A 561 25.68 -27.67 18.34
C ALA A 561 24.59 -26.64 17.95
N ASP A 562 24.01 -26.06 18.99
CA ASP A 562 23.47 -24.68 19.08
C ASP A 562 22.80 -24.09 17.84
N SER A 563 21.54 -24.48 17.61
CA SER A 563 20.59 -23.69 16.85
C SER A 563 19.86 -22.71 17.77
N HIS A 564 20.15 -21.41 17.64
CA HIS A 564 19.29 -20.39 18.23
C HIS A 564 17.93 -20.42 17.54
N THR A 565 16.96 -21.01 18.23
CA THR A 565 15.56 -21.13 17.84
C THR A 565 14.87 -19.77 17.69
N PRO A 566 13.96 -19.60 16.72
CA PRO A 566 13.01 -18.47 16.73
C PRO A 566 12.28 -18.44 18.08
N SER A 567 11.80 -17.27 18.51
CA SER A 567 10.97 -17.20 19.72
C SER A 567 9.83 -18.24 19.62
N SER A 568 9.66 -19.06 20.66
CA SER A 568 8.77 -20.23 20.68
C SER A 568 7.37 -19.97 20.08
N SER A 569 6.87 -18.74 20.24
CA SER A 569 5.56 -18.31 19.74
C SER A 569 5.40 -18.20 18.22
N GLN A 570 6.45 -17.90 17.45
CA GLN A 570 6.34 -17.84 15.97
C GLN A 570 6.37 -19.24 15.35
N HIS A 571 7.22 -20.11 15.90
CA HIS A 571 7.30 -21.50 15.46
C HIS A 571 5.97 -22.24 15.67
N ASP A 572 5.34 -22.06 16.83
CA ASP A 572 4.02 -22.63 17.13
C ASP A 572 2.93 -22.15 16.16
N LYS A 573 2.98 -20.89 15.71
CA LYS A 573 2.02 -20.35 14.73
C LYS A 573 2.18 -21.02 13.37
N VAL A 574 3.41 -21.21 12.91
CA VAL A 574 3.71 -21.89 11.63
C VAL A 574 3.23 -23.34 11.67
N ILE A 575 3.46 -24.06 12.78
CA ILE A 575 2.99 -25.44 12.95
C ILE A 575 1.46 -25.52 12.91
N LYS A 576 0.77 -24.65 13.66
CA LYS A 576 -0.70 -24.60 13.68
C LYS A 576 -1.27 -24.30 12.28
N LEU A 577 -0.68 -23.34 11.59
CA LEU A 577 -1.08 -22.97 10.23
C LEU A 577 -0.89 -24.14 9.25
N ALA A 578 0.22 -24.87 9.35
CA ALA A 578 0.46 -26.06 8.54
C ALA A 578 -0.52 -27.20 8.84
N ALA A 579 -0.88 -27.42 10.10
CA ALA A 579 -1.90 -28.40 10.48
C ALA A 579 -3.27 -28.08 9.85
N ILE A 580 -3.67 -26.80 9.88
CA ILE A 580 -4.89 -26.33 9.23
C ILE A 580 -4.81 -26.54 7.72
N ALA A 581 -3.70 -26.15 7.07
CA ALA A 581 -3.51 -26.38 5.63
C ALA A 581 -3.65 -27.86 5.26
N ARG A 582 -3.04 -28.78 6.02
CA ARG A 582 -3.16 -30.24 5.81
C ARG A 582 -4.59 -30.75 5.91
N SER A 583 -5.39 -30.18 6.81
CA SER A 583 -6.81 -30.56 6.96
C SER A 583 -7.71 -30.07 5.82
N LEU A 584 -7.26 -29.07 5.04
CA LEU A 584 -8.06 -28.40 4.02
C LEU A 584 -7.62 -28.71 2.58
N CYS A 585 -6.36 -29.10 2.36
CA CYS A 585 -5.84 -29.36 1.02
C CYS A 585 -6.15 -30.79 0.52
N SER A 586 -5.95 -31.02 -0.78
CA SER A 586 -6.02 -32.38 -1.35
C SER A 586 -4.94 -33.28 -0.73
N PRO A 587 -5.21 -34.60 -0.55
CA PRO A 587 -4.24 -35.57 -0.03
C PRO A 587 -2.92 -35.65 -0.81
N GLU A 588 -2.93 -35.24 -2.08
CA GLU A 588 -1.74 -35.22 -2.95
C GLU A 588 -0.83 -34.00 -2.69
N SER A 589 -1.33 -33.00 -1.96
CA SER A 589 -0.60 -31.74 -1.72
C SER A 589 0.43 -31.92 -0.61
N ASN A 590 1.66 -31.50 -0.87
CA ASN A 590 2.74 -31.55 0.12
C ASN A 590 2.77 -30.26 0.96
N VAL A 591 2.49 -30.37 2.26
CA VAL A 591 2.52 -29.22 3.17
C VAL A 591 3.83 -29.17 3.95
N LEU A 592 4.64 -28.16 3.64
CA LEU A 592 5.98 -27.93 4.22
C LEU A 592 6.00 -26.65 5.07
N THR A 593 6.90 -26.62 6.04
CA THR A 593 7.11 -25.48 6.96
C THR A 593 8.55 -25.00 6.90
N PHE A 594 8.76 -23.69 6.90
CA PHE A 594 10.08 -23.08 6.90
C PHE A 594 10.26 -22.11 8.08
N THR A 595 11.52 -21.79 8.40
CA THR A 595 11.83 -20.90 9.52
C THR A 595 12.01 -19.44 9.11
N ASN A 596 12.29 -19.20 7.84
CA ASN A 596 12.44 -17.88 7.25
C ASN A 596 12.16 -17.93 5.73
N VAL A 597 12.03 -16.76 5.12
CA VAL A 597 11.71 -16.57 3.69
C VAL A 597 12.84 -17.06 2.79
N MET A 598 14.09 -16.94 3.21
CA MET A 598 15.24 -17.42 2.45
C MET A 598 15.27 -18.95 2.33
N ASP A 599 14.92 -19.68 3.40
CA ASP A 599 14.77 -21.14 3.34
C ASP A 599 13.71 -21.54 2.31
N THR A 600 12.57 -20.85 2.32
CA THR A 600 11.48 -21.07 1.36
C THR A 600 11.91 -20.74 -0.07
N TYR A 601 12.67 -19.66 -0.26
CA TYR A 601 13.23 -19.32 -1.57
C TYR A 601 14.24 -20.37 -2.05
N ASN A 602 15.03 -20.95 -1.15
CA ASN A 602 16.01 -22.00 -1.43
C ASN A 602 15.39 -23.38 -1.68
N PHE A 603 14.12 -23.58 -1.33
CA PHE A 603 13.36 -24.77 -1.73
C PHE A 603 13.37 -25.00 -3.26
N ARG A 604 13.58 -23.94 -4.06
CA ARG A 604 13.76 -24.05 -5.52
C ARG A 604 14.82 -25.06 -5.95
N HIS A 605 15.86 -25.29 -5.14
CA HIS A 605 16.92 -26.26 -5.46
C HIS A 605 16.48 -27.72 -5.32
N GLN A 606 15.32 -27.97 -4.70
CA GLN A 606 14.73 -29.30 -4.56
C GLN A 606 13.67 -29.57 -5.64
N LEU A 607 13.35 -28.57 -6.47
CA LEU A 607 12.38 -28.70 -7.54
C LEU A 607 13.01 -29.39 -8.76
N ASP A 608 12.20 -30.17 -9.49
CA ASP A 608 12.62 -30.84 -10.71
C ASP A 608 12.80 -29.80 -11.83
N PRO A 609 14.02 -29.56 -12.32
CA PRO A 609 14.27 -28.50 -13.30
C PRO A 609 13.62 -28.74 -14.68
N SER A 610 13.07 -29.94 -14.93
CA SER A 610 12.32 -30.26 -16.15
C SER A 610 10.87 -29.79 -16.12
N LYS A 611 10.34 -29.42 -14.94
CA LYS A 611 8.94 -29.01 -14.76
C LYS A 611 8.78 -27.49 -14.74
N GLU A 612 7.59 -27.05 -15.10
CA GLU A 612 7.18 -25.66 -15.00
C GLU A 612 6.54 -25.38 -13.64
N TYR A 613 6.92 -24.30 -12.97
CA TYR A 613 6.42 -23.97 -11.62
C TYR A 613 5.84 -22.56 -11.54
N HIS A 614 4.61 -22.50 -11.01
CA HIS A 614 3.88 -21.26 -10.76
C HIS A 614 3.65 -21.09 -9.26
N ILE A 615 4.22 -20.04 -8.68
CA ILE A 615 4.33 -19.85 -7.24
C ILE A 615 3.49 -18.66 -6.81
N LEU A 616 2.38 -18.90 -6.11
CA LEU A 616 1.56 -17.85 -5.48
C LEU A 616 2.12 -17.49 -4.10
N VAL A 617 2.46 -16.22 -3.87
CA VAL A 617 2.85 -15.70 -2.55
C VAL A 617 1.78 -14.74 -2.08
N THR A 618 1.09 -15.08 -0.98
CA THR A 618 -0.05 -14.28 -0.47
C THR A 618 -0.33 -14.50 1.03
N GLY A 619 -1.41 -13.89 1.55
CA GLY A 619 -1.87 -14.01 2.94
C GLY A 619 -1.30 -12.95 3.89
N SER A 620 -0.12 -12.43 3.58
CA SER A 620 0.47 -11.32 4.33
C SER A 620 1.24 -10.39 3.40
N LEU A 621 0.98 -9.08 3.51
CA LEU A 621 1.72 -8.07 2.76
C LEU A 621 3.22 -8.11 3.09
N HIS A 622 3.58 -8.42 4.35
CA HIS A 622 4.98 -8.53 4.77
C HIS A 622 5.68 -9.75 4.16
N LEU A 623 4.97 -10.88 4.02
CA LEU A 623 5.50 -12.04 3.31
C LEU A 623 5.83 -11.67 1.86
N VAL A 624 4.90 -11.00 1.19
CA VAL A 624 5.07 -10.55 -0.19
C VAL A 624 6.25 -9.58 -0.32
N GLY A 625 6.38 -8.63 0.60
CA GLY A 625 7.51 -7.70 0.64
C GLY A 625 8.85 -8.42 0.86
N ALA A 626 8.91 -9.37 1.79
CA ALA A 626 10.11 -10.16 2.02
C ALA A 626 10.49 -11.01 0.80
N PHE A 627 9.52 -11.64 0.13
CA PHE A 627 9.76 -12.35 -1.12
C PHE A 627 10.25 -11.43 -2.24
N LEU A 628 9.65 -10.24 -2.39
CA LEU A 628 10.13 -9.25 -3.36
C LEU A 628 11.57 -8.82 -3.07
N ASN A 629 11.94 -8.65 -1.80
CA ASN A 629 13.32 -8.36 -1.42
C ASN A 629 14.26 -9.49 -1.88
N VAL A 630 13.91 -10.75 -1.57
CA VAL A 630 14.74 -11.89 -2.00
C VAL A 630 14.86 -11.96 -3.53
N LEU A 631 13.73 -11.85 -4.24
CA LEU A 631 13.68 -11.89 -5.70
C LEU A 631 14.46 -10.74 -6.35
N SER A 632 14.62 -9.60 -5.68
CA SER A 632 15.36 -8.45 -6.22
C SER A 632 16.86 -8.51 -5.95
N ASN A 633 17.28 -9.17 -4.86
CA ASN A 633 18.64 -9.05 -4.33
C ASN A 633 19.49 -10.33 -4.38
N TYR A 634 18.89 -11.51 -4.59
CA TYR A 634 19.59 -12.81 -4.49
C TYR A 634 19.35 -13.67 -5.72
N ASP A 635 20.38 -14.37 -6.22
CA ASP A 635 20.33 -15.27 -7.39
C ASP A 635 20.57 -16.73 -7.00
#